data_AF-A0A971E8W0-F1
#
_entry.id   AF-A0A971E8W0-F1
#
_cell.length_a   1.000
_cell.length_b   1.000
_cell.length_c   1.000
_cell.angle_alpha   90.00
_cell.angle_beta   90.00
_cell.angle_gamma   90.00
#
_symmetry.space_group_name_H-M   'P 1'
#
loop_
_entity.id
_entity.type
_entity.pdbx_description
1 polymer ?
#
loop_
_entity_poly.entity_id
_entity_poly.type
_entity_poly.pdbx_seq_one_letter_code
_entity_poly.pdbx_strand_id
1 'polypeptide(L)' 'MALLDLIFTIAGIGMLVAVVQTILKQAGKEDYGLWVVVAGSIAVFLLVVQRVAELIDRVRTTFYLW' A
#
# COMPACT_ATOMS: atom_id res chain seq x y z
N MET A 1 -13.04 9.92 10.84
CA MET A 1 -13.01 9.70 9.38
C MET A 1 -11.65 9.17 8.94
N ALA A 2 -10.56 9.95 9.07
CA ALA A 2 -9.24 9.65 8.48
C ALA A 2 -8.61 8.28 8.78
N LEU A 3 -8.82 7.70 9.98
CA LEU A 3 -8.28 6.37 10.31
C LEU A 3 -9.01 5.25 9.54
N LEU A 4 -10.31 5.42 9.33
CA LEU A 4 -11.16 4.51 8.57
C LEU A 4 -10.79 4.51 7.09
N ASP A 5 -10.52 5.70 6.53
CA ASP A 5 -10.06 5.85 5.14
C ASP A 5 -8.73 5.11 4.90
N LEU A 6 -7.81 5.16 5.87
CA LEU A 6 -6.53 4.46 5.79
C LEU A 6 -6.71 2.93 5.80
N ILE A 7 -7.53 2.42 6.73
CA ILE A 7 -7.80 0.99 6.85
C ILE A 7 -8.50 0.47 5.59
N PHE A 8 -9.50 1.19 5.06
CA PHE A 8 -10.17 0.83 3.81
C PHE A 8 -9.22 0.85 2.61
N THR A 9 -8.29 1.80 2.56
CA THR A 9 -7.29 1.86 1.48
C THR A 9 -6.34 0.64 1.52
N ILE A 10 -5.84 0.28 2.70
CA ILE A 10 -4.96 -0.89 2.86
C ILE A 10 -5.72 -2.19 2.55
N ALA A 11 -6.96 -2.32 3.05
CA ALA A 11 -7.82 -3.46 2.77
C ALA A 11 -8.14 -3.60 1.27
N GLY A 12 -8.39 -2.48 0.58
CA GLY A 12 -8.61 -2.45 -0.87
C GLY A 12 -7.39 -2.94 -1.67
N ILE A 13 -6.18 -2.50 -1.29
CA ILE A 13 -4.94 -3.00 -1.89
C ILE A 13 -4.78 -4.51 -1.63
N GLY A 14 -5.04 -4.96 -0.40
CA GLY A 14 -4.99 -6.39 -0.05
C GLY A 14 -5.97 -7.24 -0.87
N MET A 15 -7.19 -6.74 -1.09
CA MET A 15 -8.19 -7.41 -1.92
C MET A 15 -7.74 -7.48 -3.40
N LEU A 16 -7.21 -6.39 -3.96
CA LEU A 16 -6.69 -6.38 -5.33
C LEU A 16 -5.54 -7.37 -5.50
N VAL A 17 -4.59 -7.40 -4.57
CA VAL A 17 -3.46 -8.34 -4.58
C VAL A 17 -3.95 -9.79 -4.56
N ALA A 18 -4.93 -10.11 -3.71
CA ALA A 18 -5.53 -11.45 -3.65
C ALA A 18 -6.24 -11.85 -4.95
N VAL A 19 -6.96 -10.92 -5.58
CA VAL A 19 -7.63 -11.16 -6.86
C VAL A 19 -6.59 -11.41 -7.97
N VAL A 20 -5.55 -10.56 -8.07
CA VAL A 20 -4.47 -10.74 -9.06
C VAL A 20 -3.73 -12.06 -8.86
N GLN A 21 -3.43 -12.42 -7.61
CA GLN A 21 -2.81 -13.69 -7.27
C GLN A 21 -3.68 -14.88 -7.71
N THR A 22 -4.99 -14.81 -7.48
CA THR A 22 -5.95 -15.85 -7.87
C THR A 22 -6.00 -16.01 -9.39
N ILE A 23 -6.02 -14.91 -10.13
CA ILE A 23 -6.00 -14.91 -11.60
C ILE A 23 -4.69 -15.52 -12.12
N LEU A 24 -3.55 -15.17 -11.55
CA LEU A 24 -2.24 -15.70 -11.96
C LEU A 24 -2.11 -17.21 -11.71
N LYS A 25 -2.66 -17.69 -10.58
CA LYS A 25 -2.77 -19.12 -10.30
C LYS A 25 -3.65 -19.83 -11.33
N GLN A 26 -4.80 -19.28 -11.67
CA GLN A 26 -5.69 -19.85 -12.70
C GLN A 26 -5.06 -19.83 -14.11
N ALA A 27 -4.19 -18.86 -14.39
CA ALA A 27 -3.46 -18.77 -15.66
C ALA A 27 -2.27 -19.75 -15.75
N GLY A 28 -2.05 -20.61 -14.75
CA GLY A 28 -0.92 -21.56 -14.72
C GLY A 28 0.43 -20.88 -14.49
N LYS A 29 0.44 -19.64 -14.02
CA LYS A 29 1.64 -18.82 -13.77
C LYS A 29 1.91 -18.65 -12.27
N GLU A 30 2.03 -19.79 -11.60
CA GLU A 30 2.20 -19.87 -10.15
C GLU A 30 3.49 -19.19 -9.66
N ASP A 31 4.56 -19.19 -10.46
CA ASP A 31 5.81 -18.49 -10.14
C ASP A 31 5.61 -17.00 -9.84
N TYR A 32 4.63 -16.37 -10.50
CA TYR A 32 4.34 -14.95 -10.30
C TYR A 32 3.43 -14.68 -9.09
N GLY A 33 2.77 -15.71 -8.56
CA GLY A 33 1.85 -15.58 -7.44
C GLY A 33 2.53 -15.07 -6.16
N LEU A 34 3.79 -15.46 -5.92
CA LEU A 34 4.58 -14.95 -4.80
C LEU A 34 4.99 -13.48 -5.02
N TRP A 35 5.45 -13.16 -6.23
CA TRP A 35 5.87 -11.79 -6.59
C TRP A 35 4.74 -10.77 -6.46
N VAL A 36 3.49 -11.17 -6.74
CA VAL A 36 2.30 -10.31 -6.54
C VAL A 36 2.09 -9.97 -5.07
N VAL A 37 2.26 -10.93 -4.16
CA VAL A 37 2.11 -10.70 -2.71
C VAL A 37 3.22 -9.79 -2.19
N VAL A 38 4.45 -10.00 -2.66
CA VAL A 38 5.60 -9.14 -2.32
C VAL A 38 5.39 -7.71 -2.84
N ALA A 39 4.98 -7.55 -4.10
CA ALA A 39 4.66 -6.25 -4.68
C ALA A 39 3.52 -5.55 -3.94
N GLY A 40 2.48 -6.30 -3.57
CA GLY A 40 1.36 -5.82 -2.75
C GLY A 40 1.82 -5.29 -1.39
N SER A 41 2.70 -6.03 -0.72
CA SER A 41 3.27 -5.63 0.57
C SER A 41 4.09 -4.35 0.44
N ILE A 42 4.95 -4.26 -0.58
CA ILE A 42 5.76 -3.06 -0.87
C ILE A 42 4.86 -1.85 -1.15
N ALA A 43 3.78 -2.01 -1.92
CA ALA A 43 2.84 -0.94 -2.20
C ALA A 43 2.20 -0.37 -0.92
N VAL A 44 1.83 -1.23 0.03
CA VAL A 44 1.32 -0.79 1.34
C VAL A 44 2.40 -0.03 2.12
N PHE A 45 3.64 -0.52 2.14
CA PHE A 45 4.74 0.19 2.80
C PHE A 45 4.98 1.58 2.21
N LEU A 46 4.98 1.72 0.89
CA LEU A 46 5.14 3.01 0.22
C LEU A 46 4.03 4.00 0.61
N LEU A 47 2.80 3.51 0.73
CA LEU A 47 1.67 4.32 1.16
C LEU A 47 1.89 4.85 2.58
N VAL A 48 2.37 4.01 3.51
CA VAL A 48 2.69 4.43 4.87
C VAL A 48 3.83 5.45 4.89
N VAL A 49 4.91 5.22 4.12
CA VAL A 49 6.05 6.14 4.03
C VAL A 49 5.62 7.52 3.53
N GLN A 50 4.76 7.59 2.51
CA GLN A 50 4.21 8.85 2.02
C GLN A 50 3.43 9.60 3.10
N ARG A 51 2.60 8.90 3.89
CA ARG A 51 1.88 9.52 5.01
C ARG A 51 2.79 10.05 6.09
N VAL A 52 3.87 9.33 6.40
CA VAL A 52 4.89 9.80 7.34
C VAL A 52 5.60 11.03 6.78
N ALA A 53 5.95 11.02 5.50
CA ALA A 53 6.58 12.16 4.83
C ALA A 53 5.68 13.41 4.86
N GLU A 54 4.38 13.27 4.57
CA GLU A 54 3.40 14.35 4.70
C GLU A 54 3.32 14.89 6.14
N LEU A 55 3.38 14.02 7.15
CA LEU A 55 3.40 14.46 8.54
C LEU A 55 4.67 15.26 8.88
N ILE A 56 5.84 14.78 8.43
CA ILE A 56 7.10 15.50 8.63
C ILE A 56 7.05 16.86 7.93
N ASP A 57 6.51 16.91 6.71
CA ASP A 57 6.38 18.14 5.95
C ASP A 57 5.44 19.14 6.63
N ARG A 58 4.30 18.66 7.16
CA ARG A 58 3.37 19.45 7.98
C ARG A 58 4.02 19.98 9.25
N VAL A 59 4.87 19.18 9.90
CA VAL A 59 5.64 19.62 11.07
C VAL A 59 6.61 20.74 10.65
N ARG A 60 7.42 20.52 9.60
CA ARG A 60 8.36 21.55 9.11
C ARG A 60 7.67 22.87 8.75
N THR A 61 6.54 22.82 8.04
CA THR A 61 5.76 24.02 7.69
C THR A 61 5.15 24.71 8.92
N THR A 62 4.62 23.95 9.89
CA THR A 62 4.07 24.52 11.13
C THR A 62 5.14 25.23 11.96
N PHE A 63 6.37 24.69 11.97
CA PHE A 63 7.50 25.26 12.69
C PHE A 63 8.33 26.26 11.87
N TYR A 64 7.87 26.66 10.66
CA TYR A 64 8.60 27.55 9.74
C TYR A 64 10.05 27.12 9.46
N LEU A 65 10.33 25.82 9.54
CA LEU A 65 11.63 25.22 9.20
C LEU A 65 11.63 24.95 7.70
N TRP A 66 11.89 25.99 6.91
CA TRP A 66 12.07 25.90 5.45
C TRP A 66 13.54 25.66 5.10
#